data_AF-A0A2I0KJD6-F1
#
_entry.id   AF-A0A2I0KJD6-F1
#
_cell.length_a   1.000
_cell.length_b   1.000
_cell.length_c   1.000
_cell.angle_alpha   90.00
_cell.angle_beta   90.00
_cell.angle_gamma   90.00
#
_symmetry.space_group_name_H-M   'P 1'
#
loop_
_entity.id
_entity.type
_entity.pdbx_description
1 polymer ?
#
loop_
_entity_poly.entity_id
_entity_poly.type
_entity_poly.pdbx_seq_one_letter_code
_entity_poly.pdbx_strand_id
1 'polypeptide(L)'
;MGLSPTVDQRLGLGPVGELTMGLGPTEDQKLGLGPGGNLTIELGSTEDQRLGLGPRGDQRLGLGPVGELTMRLGPTEDQSPTVDQRLGLGPVGELTMGLGPTEDQKLGLGPGGNLTIELGSTEDQRLGLGPRGDQRLGLGPVGELTMRLGPTEDQRLGLGPVGDLTMGLDPTVDER
;
A
#
# COMPACT_ATOMS: atom_id res chain seq x y z
N MET A 1 10.35 -18.14 3.27
CA MET A 1 10.86 -18.88 2.09
C MET A 1 11.26 -17.87 1.01
N GLY A 2 12.33 -18.10 0.24
CA GLY A 2 12.79 -17.17 -0.79
C GLY A 2 12.72 -17.80 -2.20
N LEU A 3 12.17 -17.09 -3.19
CA LEU A 3 12.09 -17.54 -4.58
C LEU A 3 13.09 -16.78 -5.46
N SER A 4 13.74 -17.49 -6.39
CA SER A 4 14.70 -16.95 -7.37
C SER A 4 14.04 -16.13 -8.48
N PRO A 5 14.78 -15.23 -9.17
CA PRO A 5 14.25 -14.40 -10.26
C PRO A 5 13.74 -15.21 -11.45
N THR A 6 12.56 -14.87 -11.97
CA THR A 6 11.88 -15.51 -13.11
C THR A 6 11.02 -14.49 -13.86
N VAL A 7 10.80 -14.72 -15.15
CA VAL A 7 10.03 -13.82 -16.06
C VAL A 7 8.57 -13.66 -15.60
N ASP A 8 7.98 -14.70 -15.02
CA ASP A 8 6.58 -14.68 -14.56
C ASP A 8 6.42 -15.50 -13.27
N GLN A 9 5.91 -14.89 -12.19
CA GLN A 9 5.50 -15.62 -10.99
C GLN A 9 4.00 -15.47 -10.74
N ARG A 10 3.30 -16.60 -10.65
CA ARG A 10 1.91 -16.67 -10.18
C ARG A 10 1.84 -17.57 -8.97
N LEU A 11 1.42 -17.02 -7.85
CA LEU A 11 1.30 -17.77 -6.61
C LEU A 11 -0.09 -17.55 -6.00
N GLY A 12 -0.76 -18.66 -5.68
CA GLY A 12 -2.06 -18.67 -5.00
C GLY A 12 -1.92 -19.50 -3.73
N LEU A 13 -2.01 -18.87 -2.56
CA LEU A 13 -1.88 -19.59 -1.28
C LEU A 13 -3.22 -19.63 -0.55
N GLY A 14 -3.54 -20.81 -0.01
CA GLY A 14 -4.72 -21.05 0.82
C GLY A 14 -4.60 -20.44 2.23
N PRO A 15 -5.67 -20.51 3.04
CA PRO A 15 -5.77 -19.86 4.35
C PRO A 15 -4.83 -20.54 5.37
N VAL A 16 -3.69 -19.94 5.69
CA VAL A 16 -2.72 -20.55 6.61
C VAL A 16 -1.84 -19.51 7.32
N GLY A 17 -2.06 -19.34 8.64
CA GLY A 17 -1.02 -19.01 9.62
C GLY A 17 -0.13 -17.78 9.36
N GLU A 18 1.02 -17.72 10.00
CA GLU A 18 2.00 -16.65 9.75
C GLU A 18 2.81 -16.97 8.48
N LEU A 19 2.75 -16.10 7.47
CA LEU A 19 3.44 -16.27 6.20
C LEU A 19 4.53 -15.20 6.05
N THR A 20 5.79 -15.64 5.97
CA THR A 20 6.93 -14.77 5.63
C THR A 20 7.62 -15.21 4.34
N MET A 21 7.63 -14.34 3.33
CA MET A 21 8.19 -14.62 2.00
C MET A 21 9.01 -13.45 1.45
N GLY A 22 10.16 -13.74 0.87
CA GLY A 22 10.96 -12.79 0.10
C GLY A 22 10.99 -13.19 -1.37
N LEU A 23 10.61 -12.30 -2.29
CA LEU A 23 10.69 -12.57 -3.73
C LEU A 23 11.82 -11.73 -4.35
N GLY A 24 12.65 -12.38 -5.18
CA GLY A 24 13.67 -11.70 -5.97
C GLY A 24 13.09 -10.85 -7.11
N PRO A 25 13.93 -10.14 -7.88
CA PRO A 25 13.48 -9.31 -8.98
C PRO A 25 12.87 -10.14 -10.13
N THR A 26 11.82 -9.65 -10.77
CA THR A 26 11.08 -10.34 -11.84
C THR A 26 10.51 -9.32 -12.84
N GLU A 27 10.04 -9.75 -14.01
CA GLU A 27 9.27 -8.88 -14.92
C GLU A 27 7.82 -8.77 -14.40
N ASP A 28 7.12 -9.91 -14.24
CA ASP A 28 5.71 -9.94 -13.83
C ASP A 28 5.46 -10.79 -12.56
N GLN A 29 4.75 -10.24 -11.58
CA GLN A 29 4.30 -10.94 -10.38
C GLN A 29 2.79 -10.84 -10.15
N LYS A 30 2.12 -11.98 -9.93
CA LYS A 30 0.71 -12.05 -9.51
C LYS A 30 0.56 -12.94 -8.29
N LEU A 31 0.13 -12.34 -7.18
CA LEU A 31 -0.10 -13.04 -5.92
C LEU A 31 -1.57 -12.93 -5.49
N GLY A 32 -2.17 -14.07 -5.13
CA GLY A 32 -3.48 -14.14 -4.49
C GLY A 32 -3.40 -14.91 -3.18
N LEU A 33 -3.75 -14.27 -2.06
CA LEU A 33 -3.72 -14.88 -0.74
C LEU A 33 -5.13 -14.98 -0.14
N GLY A 34 -5.47 -16.17 0.39
CA GLY A 34 -6.72 -16.42 1.09
C GLY A 34 -6.81 -15.76 2.48
N PRO A 35 -7.99 -15.83 3.14
CA PRO A 35 -8.21 -15.25 4.47
C PRO A 35 -7.42 -15.97 5.58
N GLY A 36 -6.82 -15.21 6.50
CA GLY A 36 -6.35 -15.71 7.80
C GLY A 36 -4.84 -15.88 7.91
N GLY A 37 -4.21 -14.99 8.69
CA GLY A 37 -2.80 -15.08 9.04
C GLY A 37 -2.11 -13.73 9.18
N ASN A 38 -0.99 -13.67 9.91
CA ASN A 38 -0.08 -12.52 9.84
C ASN A 38 0.81 -12.69 8.61
N LEU A 39 0.85 -11.68 7.76
CA LEU A 39 1.59 -11.71 6.50
C LEU A 39 2.76 -10.73 6.55
N THR A 40 3.97 -11.22 6.27
CA THR A 40 5.12 -10.37 5.98
C THR A 40 5.71 -10.75 4.62
N ILE A 41 5.66 -9.84 3.66
CA ILE A 41 6.28 -10.05 2.35
C ILE A 41 7.30 -8.95 2.08
N GLU A 42 8.43 -9.32 1.49
CA GLU A 42 9.39 -8.40 0.91
C GLU A 42 9.56 -8.73 -0.58
N LEU A 43 9.21 -7.78 -1.46
CA LEU A 43 9.37 -7.95 -2.90
C LEU A 43 10.56 -7.12 -3.38
N GLY A 44 11.42 -7.74 -4.19
CA GLY A 44 12.50 -7.07 -4.92
C GLY A 44 12.00 -6.20 -6.06
N SER A 45 12.93 -5.69 -6.87
CA SER A 45 12.59 -4.80 -7.98
C SER A 45 11.82 -5.51 -9.10
N THR A 46 10.71 -4.94 -9.57
CA THR A 46 9.84 -5.56 -10.60
C THR A 46 9.33 -4.52 -11.59
N GLU A 47 9.02 -4.94 -12.82
CA GLU A 47 8.31 -4.07 -13.77
C GLU A 47 6.83 -3.98 -13.38
N ASP A 48 6.10 -5.10 -13.34
CA ASP A 48 4.68 -5.14 -13.00
C ASP A 48 4.33 -6.07 -11.83
N GLN A 49 3.63 -5.54 -10.83
CA GLN A 49 3.15 -6.30 -9.67
C GLN A 49 1.64 -6.21 -9.50
N ARG A 50 0.98 -7.36 -9.31
CA ARG A 50 -0.44 -7.46 -8.94
C ARG A 50 -0.63 -8.30 -7.68
N LEU A 51 -1.16 -7.66 -6.64
CA LEU A 51 -1.34 -8.29 -5.33
C LEU A 51 -2.81 -8.22 -4.89
N GLY A 52 -3.37 -9.39 -4.55
CA GLY A 52 -4.69 -9.50 -3.94
C GLY A 52 -4.62 -10.27 -2.62
N LEU A 53 -4.91 -9.60 -1.50
CA LEU A 53 -4.87 -10.23 -0.18
C LEU A 53 -6.27 -10.32 0.44
N GLY A 54 -6.48 -11.40 1.20
CA GLY A 54 -7.67 -11.65 1.99
C GLY A 54 -7.74 -10.87 3.32
N PRO A 55 -8.90 -10.92 4.01
CA PRO A 55 -9.34 -9.94 5.02
C PRO A 55 -8.90 -10.16 6.48
N ARG A 56 -7.86 -10.96 6.81
CA ARG A 56 -7.67 -11.34 8.23
C ARG A 56 -6.22 -11.52 8.67
N GLY A 57 -5.81 -10.71 9.66
CA GLY A 57 -4.51 -10.73 10.36
C GLY A 57 -3.60 -9.57 9.96
N ASP A 58 -2.50 -9.34 10.68
CA ASP A 58 -1.60 -8.20 10.44
C ASP A 58 -0.87 -8.34 9.11
N GLN A 59 -0.84 -7.28 8.31
CA GLN A 59 -0.21 -7.30 6.99
C GLN A 59 0.95 -6.31 6.96
N ARG A 60 2.15 -6.83 6.68
CA ARG A 60 3.38 -6.07 6.48
C ARG A 60 3.94 -6.36 5.11
N LEU A 61 4.16 -5.31 4.35
CA LEU A 61 4.73 -5.44 3.01
C LEU A 61 5.81 -4.38 2.79
N GLY A 62 6.96 -4.85 2.33
CA GLY A 62 8.07 -4.02 1.87
C GLY A 62 8.27 -4.26 0.39
N LEU A 63 8.21 -3.21 -0.43
CA LEU A 63 8.51 -3.33 -1.86
C LEU A 63 9.75 -2.52 -2.21
N GLY A 64 10.63 -3.13 -3.01
CA GLY A 64 11.71 -2.45 -3.68
C GLY A 64 11.21 -1.52 -4.81
N PRO A 65 12.14 -0.98 -5.61
CA PRO A 65 11.80 -0.14 -6.75
C PRO A 65 10.90 -0.88 -7.75
N VAL A 66 9.73 -0.34 -8.09
CA VAL A 66 8.76 -1.01 -8.98
C VAL A 66 8.26 -0.06 -10.08
N GLY A 67 8.06 -0.60 -11.28
CA GLY A 67 7.49 0.14 -12.42
C GLY A 67 6.01 0.46 -12.17
N GLU A 68 5.18 -0.56 -12.13
CA GLU A 68 3.74 -0.48 -11.91
C GLU A 68 3.31 -1.44 -10.77
N LEU A 69 2.57 -0.93 -9.79
CA LEU A 69 1.95 -1.74 -8.74
C LEU A 69 0.45 -1.54 -8.71
N THR A 70 -0.28 -2.64 -8.86
CA THR A 70 -1.70 -2.72 -8.56
C THR A 70 -1.94 -3.61 -7.34
N MET A 71 -2.55 -3.05 -6.31
CA MET A 71 -2.89 -3.80 -5.10
C MET A 71 -4.34 -3.62 -4.71
N ARG A 72 -4.98 -4.72 -4.33
CA ARG A 72 -6.30 -4.68 -3.71
C ARG A 72 -6.30 -5.54 -2.45
N LEU A 73 -6.41 -4.88 -1.30
CA LEU A 73 -6.58 -5.52 0.00
C LEU A 73 -8.07 -5.48 0.32
N GLY A 74 -8.73 -6.63 0.15
CA GLY A 74 -10.17 -6.69 0.08
C GLY A 74 -10.84 -6.78 1.46
N PRO A 75 -12.00 -6.11 1.67
CA PRO A 75 -12.99 -6.60 2.60
C PRO A 75 -13.65 -7.84 2.00
N THR A 76 -13.80 -8.91 2.78
CA THR A 76 -14.75 -9.99 2.44
C THR A 76 -16.01 -9.76 3.25
N GLU A 77 -17.16 -10.24 2.79
CA GLU A 77 -18.50 -9.98 3.34
C GLU A 77 -18.73 -10.34 4.83
N ASP A 78 -17.68 -10.73 5.56
CA ASP A 78 -17.64 -10.77 7.02
C ASP A 78 -16.87 -9.55 7.54
N GLN A 79 -17.59 -8.68 8.25
CA GLN A 79 -17.21 -7.35 8.75
C GLN A 79 -16.06 -7.33 9.79
N SER A 80 -15.07 -8.21 9.71
CA SER A 80 -13.91 -8.16 10.60
C SER A 80 -12.85 -7.24 9.98
N PRO A 81 -12.59 -6.05 10.56
CA PRO A 81 -11.47 -5.22 10.13
C PRO A 81 -10.15 -5.98 10.30
N THR A 82 -9.19 -5.73 9.42
CA THR A 82 -7.80 -6.11 9.71
C THR A 82 -7.28 -5.22 10.85
N VAL A 83 -6.45 -5.80 11.73
CA VAL A 83 -5.88 -5.10 12.89
C VAL A 83 -4.86 -4.06 12.41
N ASP A 84 -3.71 -4.50 11.88
CA ASP A 84 -2.69 -3.60 11.34
C ASP A 84 -2.41 -3.82 9.85
N GLN A 85 -2.37 -2.74 9.06
CA GLN A 85 -1.77 -2.72 7.72
C GLN A 85 -0.56 -1.78 7.67
N ARG A 86 0.60 -2.31 7.28
CA ARG A 86 1.85 -1.55 7.14
C ARG A 86 2.48 -1.81 5.79
N LEU A 87 2.68 -0.72 5.06
CA LEU A 87 3.25 -0.78 3.72
C LEU A 87 4.39 0.23 3.57
N GLY A 88 5.56 -0.26 3.17
CA GLY A 88 6.72 0.56 2.82
C GLY A 88 7.12 0.30 1.38
N LEU A 89 7.01 1.31 0.53
CA LEU A 89 7.37 1.20 -0.89
C LEU A 89 8.61 2.03 -1.19
N GLY A 90 9.52 1.45 -1.98
CA GLY A 90 10.63 2.15 -2.61
C GLY A 90 10.19 3.14 -3.70
N PRO A 91 11.11 3.61 -4.55
CA PRO A 91 10.78 4.44 -5.71
C PRO A 91 9.83 3.73 -6.67
N VAL A 92 8.73 4.38 -7.07
CA VAL A 92 7.67 3.77 -7.91
C VAL A 92 7.43 4.58 -9.18
N GLY A 93 7.02 3.95 -10.29
CA GLY A 93 6.52 4.62 -11.51
C GLY A 93 5.02 4.93 -11.46
N GLU A 94 4.17 3.93 -11.21
CA GLU A 94 2.73 4.12 -10.98
C GLU A 94 2.22 3.18 -9.88
N LEU A 95 1.39 3.72 -8.99
CA LEU A 95 0.80 2.97 -7.87
C LEU A 95 -0.70 3.15 -7.85
N THR A 96 -1.43 2.03 -7.98
CA THR A 96 -2.87 1.97 -7.73
C THR A 96 -3.16 1.02 -6.59
N MET A 97 -3.86 1.52 -5.57
CA MET A 97 -4.16 0.77 -4.35
C MET A 97 -5.59 0.96 -3.87
N GLY A 98 -6.24 -0.13 -3.50
CA GLY A 98 -7.49 -0.12 -2.73
C GLY A 98 -7.33 -0.90 -1.43
N LEU A 99 -7.49 -0.24 -0.29
CA LEU A 99 -7.45 -0.87 1.04
C LEU A 99 -8.85 -0.91 1.67
N GLY A 100 -9.22 -2.07 2.20
CA GLY A 100 -10.43 -2.24 3.00
C GLY A 100 -10.36 -1.57 4.39
N PRO A 101 -11.43 -1.69 5.20
CA PRO A 101 -11.48 -1.12 6.52
C PRO A 101 -10.59 -1.85 7.54
N THR A 102 -9.93 -1.11 8.42
CA THR A 102 -8.98 -1.62 9.43
C THR A 102 -8.97 -0.79 10.70
N GLU A 103 -8.32 -1.26 11.76
CA GLU A 103 -8.05 -0.45 12.95
C GLU A 103 -6.92 0.54 12.65
N ASP A 104 -5.78 0.04 12.13
CA ASP A 104 -4.55 0.81 11.93
C ASP A 104 -4.02 0.71 10.49
N GLN A 105 -3.77 1.85 9.83
CA GLN A 105 -3.08 1.91 8.53
C GLN A 105 -1.83 2.78 8.58
N LYS A 106 -0.71 2.24 8.14
CA LYS A 106 0.56 2.98 7.99
C LYS A 106 1.15 2.76 6.62
N LEU A 107 1.28 3.84 5.85
CA LEU A 107 1.86 3.83 4.51
C LEU A 107 3.06 4.77 4.43
N GLY A 108 4.18 4.27 3.93
CA GLY A 108 5.34 5.07 3.55
C GLY A 108 5.71 4.82 2.09
N LEU A 109 5.76 5.88 1.28
CA LEU A 109 6.13 5.81 -0.14
C LEU A 109 7.41 6.60 -0.42
N GLY A 110 8.33 5.97 -1.14
CA GLY A 110 9.51 6.60 -1.71
C GLY A 110 9.20 7.58 -2.86
N PRO A 111 10.21 8.29 -3.35
CA PRO A 111 10.06 9.28 -4.42
C PRO A 111 9.77 8.64 -5.78
N GLY A 112 8.93 9.30 -6.59
CA GLY A 112 8.66 8.91 -7.98
C GLY A 112 7.21 8.50 -8.27
N GLY A 113 6.75 8.86 -9.47
CA GLY A 113 5.58 8.26 -10.12
C GLY A 113 4.22 8.93 -9.90
N ASN A 114 3.14 8.32 -10.38
CA ASN A 114 1.74 8.77 -10.16
C ASN A 114 1.03 7.89 -9.14
N LEU A 115 0.26 8.49 -8.22
CA LEU A 115 -0.39 7.78 -7.11
C LEU A 115 -1.90 7.84 -7.20
N THR A 116 -2.55 6.68 -7.12
CA THR A 116 -3.99 6.57 -6.82
C THR A 116 -4.21 5.62 -5.65
N ILE A 117 -4.77 6.12 -4.54
CA ILE A 117 -5.12 5.30 -3.38
C ILE A 117 -6.58 5.53 -3.01
N GLU A 118 -7.29 4.45 -2.75
CA GLU A 118 -8.59 4.43 -2.08
C GLU A 118 -8.47 3.66 -0.75
N LEU A 119 -8.70 4.34 0.37
CA LEU A 119 -8.68 3.76 1.72
C LEU A 119 -10.11 3.67 2.27
N GLY A 120 -10.47 2.50 2.82
CA GLY A 120 -11.72 2.29 3.55
C GLY A 120 -11.75 2.98 4.91
N SER A 121 -12.78 2.67 5.71
CA SER A 121 -12.93 3.24 7.06
C SER A 121 -11.83 2.78 8.02
N THR A 122 -11.30 3.68 8.85
CA THR A 122 -10.20 3.32 9.78
C THR A 122 -10.26 4.12 11.08
N GLU A 123 -9.74 3.58 12.19
CA GLU A 123 -9.56 4.36 13.41
C GLU A 123 -8.37 5.32 13.23
N ASP A 124 -7.19 4.78 12.93
CA ASP A 124 -5.95 5.54 12.74
C ASP A 124 -5.33 5.34 11.34
N GLN A 125 -5.15 6.44 10.60
CA GLN A 125 -4.43 6.46 9.33
C GLN A 125 -3.18 7.32 9.40
N ARG A 126 -2.03 6.76 9.02
CA ARG A 126 -0.75 7.47 8.89
C ARG A 126 -0.16 7.29 7.50
N LEU A 127 0.00 8.40 6.79
CA LEU A 127 0.48 8.42 5.42
C LEU A 127 1.73 9.30 5.33
N GLY A 128 2.83 8.76 4.79
CA GLY A 128 4.04 9.48 4.46
C GLY A 128 4.36 9.30 2.98
N LEU A 129 4.10 10.32 2.18
CA LEU A 129 4.31 10.27 0.73
C LEU A 129 5.53 11.13 0.38
N GLY A 130 6.52 10.55 -0.30
CA GLY A 130 7.67 11.29 -0.80
C GLY A 130 7.33 12.26 -1.96
N PRO A 131 8.33 13.01 -2.45
CA PRO A 131 8.20 13.88 -3.62
C PRO A 131 7.66 13.12 -4.83
N ARG A 132 6.64 13.65 -5.50
CA ARG A 132 5.88 12.89 -6.51
C ARG A 132 5.31 13.76 -7.63
N GLY A 133 4.89 13.13 -8.74
CA GLY A 133 3.98 13.74 -9.71
C GLY A 133 2.55 13.81 -9.16
N ASP A 134 1.56 13.37 -9.95
CA ASP A 134 0.14 13.46 -9.60
C ASP A 134 -0.22 12.52 -8.43
N GLN A 135 -0.97 13.03 -7.45
CA GLN A 135 -1.53 12.25 -6.35
C GLN A 135 -3.06 12.36 -6.29
N ARG A 136 -3.73 11.20 -6.20
CA ARG A 136 -5.16 11.07 -5.96
C ARG A 136 -5.41 10.16 -4.76
N LEU A 137 -6.02 10.70 -3.72
CA LEU A 137 -6.35 9.99 -2.50
C LEU A 137 -7.85 10.07 -2.26
N GLY A 138 -8.52 8.92 -2.12
CA GLY A 138 -9.88 8.80 -1.62
C GLY A 138 -9.85 8.14 -0.25
N LEU A 139 -10.28 8.84 0.79
CA LEU A 139 -10.30 8.35 2.16
C LEU A 139 -11.74 8.17 2.63
N GLY A 140 -12.05 6.99 3.17
CA GLY A 140 -13.30 6.72 3.87
C GLY A 140 -13.40 7.45 5.22
N PRO A 141 -14.45 7.15 6.00
CA PRO A 141 -14.58 7.66 7.37
C PRO A 141 -13.37 7.30 8.23
N VAL A 142 -12.76 8.28 8.89
CA VAL A 142 -11.58 8.06 9.73
C VAL A 142 -11.64 8.79 11.06
N GLY A 143 -11.17 8.15 12.13
CA GLY A 143 -11.03 8.74 13.46
C GLY A 143 -9.91 9.79 13.48
N GLU A 144 -8.67 9.33 13.30
CA GLU A 144 -7.47 10.16 13.21
C GLU A 144 -6.73 9.96 11.88
N LEU A 145 -6.42 11.06 11.21
CA LEU A 145 -5.64 11.09 9.98
C LEU A 145 -4.39 11.94 10.15
N THR A 146 -3.22 11.30 10.07
CA THR A 146 -1.92 11.98 9.99
C THR A 146 -1.31 11.80 8.61
N MET A 147 -1.03 12.89 7.92
CA MET A 147 -0.44 12.87 6.58
C MET A 147 0.81 13.75 6.52
N ARG A 148 1.88 13.23 5.91
CA ARG A 148 3.03 14.01 5.48
C ARG A 148 3.22 13.85 3.98
N LEU A 149 3.20 14.96 3.26
CA LEU A 149 3.38 14.99 1.81
C LEU A 149 4.68 15.70 1.46
N GLY A 150 5.47 15.06 0.60
CA GLY A 150 6.54 15.70 -0.12
C GLY A 150 6.01 16.70 -1.16
N PRO A 151 6.89 17.49 -1.78
CA PRO A 151 6.55 18.38 -2.88
C PRO A 151 5.98 17.59 -4.08
N THR A 152 4.91 18.09 -4.69
CA THR A 152 4.25 17.45 -5.85
C THR A 152 3.73 18.44 -6.88
N GLU A 153 3.56 17.99 -8.13
CA GLU A 153 2.95 18.78 -9.20
C GLU A 153 1.45 18.99 -9.00
N ASP A 154 0.68 17.91 -8.78
CA ASP A 154 -0.78 17.97 -8.58
C ASP A 154 -1.26 17.03 -7.45
N GLN A 155 -2.19 17.51 -6.60
CA GLN A 155 -2.80 16.73 -5.52
C GLN A 155 -4.32 16.85 -5.51
N ARG A 156 -5.00 15.72 -5.36
CA ARG A 156 -6.45 15.63 -5.16
C ARG A 156 -6.76 14.71 -4.00
N LEU A 157 -7.47 15.25 -3.00
CA LEU A 157 -7.92 14.51 -1.83
C LEU A 157 -9.44 14.55 -1.76
N GLY A 158 -10.08 13.38 -1.76
CA GLY A 158 -11.47 13.19 -1.39
C GLY A 158 -11.53 12.60 0.01
N LEU A 159 -12.07 13.35 0.96
CA LEU A 159 -12.16 12.92 2.36
C LEU A 159 -13.62 12.59 2.70
N GLY A 160 -13.83 11.42 3.30
CA GLY A 160 -15.05 11.10 4.04
C GLY A 160 -15.11 11.87 5.38
N PRO A 161 -16.04 11.52 6.27
CA PRO A 161 -16.07 12.07 7.62
C PRO A 161 -14.76 11.82 8.36
N VAL A 162 -14.07 12.88 8.77
CA VAL A 162 -12.84 12.80 9.56
C VAL A 162 -13.10 13.37 10.96
N GLY A 163 -12.62 12.69 12.00
CA GLY A 163 -12.51 13.27 13.34
C GLY A 163 -11.41 14.32 13.39
N ASP A 164 -10.17 13.85 13.50
CA ASP A 164 -8.97 14.70 13.60
C ASP A 164 -8.06 14.55 12.37
N LEU A 165 -7.60 15.69 11.84
CA LEU A 165 -6.68 15.77 10.68
C LEU A 165 -5.42 16.54 11.04
N THR A 166 -4.28 15.89 10.89
CA THR A 166 -2.94 16.51 10.94
C THR A 166 -2.26 16.37 9.59
N MET A 167 -1.84 17.49 9.00
CA MET A 167 -1.15 17.52 7.71
C MET A 167 0.18 18.27 7.83
N GLY A 168 1.26 17.66 7.36
CA GLY A 168 2.57 18.28 7.17
C GLY A 168 2.95 18.27 5.69
N LEU A 169 3.42 19.40 5.18
CA LEU A 169 3.95 19.52 3.83
C LEU A 169 5.44 19.81 3.92
N ASP A 170 6.26 19.01 3.23
CA ASP A 170 7.67 19.34 3.06
C ASP A 170 7.79 20.46 2.01
N PRO A 171 8.64 21.48 2.23
CA PRO A 171 8.73 22.63 1.35
C PRO A 171 9.22 22.24 -0.06
N THR A 172 8.52 22.70 -1.10
CA THR A 172 9.02 22.72 -2.48
C THR A 172 10.19 23.69 -2.55
N VAL A 173 11.40 23.20 -2.84
CA VAL A 173 12.53 24.08 -3.14
C VAL A 173 12.33 24.58 -4.57
N ASP A 174 11.82 25.79 -4.71
CA ASP A 174 11.81 26.52 -5.97
C ASP A 174 13.26 26.93 -6.27
N GLU A 175 13.99 26.11 -7.02
CA GLU A 175 15.36 26.44 -7.44
C GLU A 175 15.29 27.58 -8.47
N ARG A 176 15.80 28.76 -8.05
CA ARG A 176 15.99 29.96 -8.87
C ARG A 176 17.15 29.81 -9.85
#